data_AF-A0A430B9Y4-F1
#
_entry.id   AF-A0A430B9Y4-F1
#
_cell.length_a   1.000
_cell.length_b   1.000
_cell.length_c   1.000
_cell.angle_alpha   90.00
_cell.angle_beta   90.00
_cell.angle_gamma   90.00
#
_symmetry.space_group_name_H-M   'P 1'
#
loop_
_entity.id
_entity.type
_entity.pdbx_description
1 polymer ?
#
loop_
_entity_poly.entity_id
_entity_poly.type
_entity_poly.pdbx_seq_one_letter_code
_entity_poly.pdbx_strand_id
1 'polypeptide(L)' 'LASIRVYPGADARFTLYDDDGVSNAYRDGKNGSSATLRWDDRAGRLTADGKLPTGQDAASLVQVMGR' A
#
# COMPACT_ATOMS: atom_id res chain seq x y z
N LEU A 1 0.68 -9.93 1.84
CA LEU A 1 1.81 -9.01 2.17
C LEU A 1 2.22 -9.20 3.64
N ALA A 2 3.52 -9.24 3.93
CA ALA A 2 4.04 -9.51 5.28
C ALA A 2 4.15 -8.25 6.17
N SER A 3 4.59 -7.12 5.64
CA SER A 3 4.67 -5.85 6.39
C SER A 3 4.72 -4.64 5.43
N ILE A 4 4.38 -3.46 5.95
CA ILE A 4 4.62 -2.16 5.33
C ILE A 4 5.55 -1.38 6.24
N ARG A 5 6.80 -1.18 5.82
CA ARG A 5 7.78 -0.42 6.60
C ARG A 5 7.74 1.04 6.21
N VAL A 6 7.50 1.90 7.19
CA VAL A 6 7.57 3.35 7.04
C VAL A 6 8.89 3.82 7.64
N TYR A 7 9.66 4.58 6.87
CA TYR A 7 10.86 5.27 7.30
C TYR A 7 10.53 6.76 7.41
N PRO A 8 10.27 7.29 8.63
CA PRO A 8 9.82 8.67 8.83
C PRO A 8 10.84 9.71 8.40
N GLY A 9 10.38 10.94 8.18
CA GLY A 9 11.20 12.12 7.87
C GLY A 9 10.55 13.10 6.89
N ALA A 10 9.48 12.70 6.22
CA ALA A 10 8.64 13.55 5.36
C ALA A 10 7.35 12.81 4.96
N ASP A 11 6.33 13.55 4.55
CA ASP A 11 5.11 12.97 3.97
C ASP A 11 5.45 12.12 2.74
N ALA A 12 4.70 11.04 2.53
CA ALA A 12 4.92 10.14 1.41
C ALA A 12 3.61 9.61 0.82
N ARG A 13 3.66 9.25 -0.47
CA ARG A 13 2.56 8.59 -1.18
C ARG A 13 3.10 7.43 -2.01
N PHE A 14 2.40 6.31 -1.96
CA PHE A 14 2.71 5.12 -2.76
C PHE A 14 1.43 4.46 -3.26
N THR A 15 1.40 4.00 -4.51
CA THR A 15 0.29 3.18 -5.02
C THR A 15 0.76 1.74 -5.12
N LEU A 16 0.20 0.86 -4.30
CA LEU A 16 0.41 -0.58 -4.41
C LEU A 16 -0.52 -1.12 -5.48
N TYR A 17 0.03 -1.86 -6.44
CA TYR A 17 -0.70 -2.53 -7.50
C TYR A 17 -0.35 -4.02 -7.48
N ASP A 18 -1.33 -4.87 -7.75
CA ASP A 18 -1.18 -6.32 -7.85
C ASP A 18 -2.04 -6.84 -8.99
N ASP A 19 -1.47 -7.75 -9.78
CA ASP A 19 -2.17 -8.52 -10.79
C ASP A 19 -1.70 -9.98 -10.80
N ASP A 20 -2.17 -10.78 -11.77
CA ASP A 20 -1.83 -12.20 -11.81
C ASP A 20 -0.36 -12.50 -12.16
N GLY A 21 0.40 -11.50 -12.63
CA GLY A 21 1.82 -11.62 -12.97
C GLY A 21 2.15 -12.56 -14.14
N VAL A 22 1.15 -13.16 -14.80
CA VAL A 22 1.34 -14.22 -15.81
C VAL A 22 0.58 -14.00 -17.10
N SER A 23 -0.39 -13.08 -17.11
CA SER A 23 -1.21 -12.77 -18.28
C SER A 23 -1.14 -11.29 -18.67
N ASN A 24 -1.72 -10.95 -19.82
CA ASN A 24 -1.91 -9.56 -20.24
C ASN A 24 -3.28 -9.00 -19.82
N ALA A 25 -4.00 -9.64 -18.89
CA ALA A 25 -5.36 -9.23 -18.50
C ALA A 25 -5.43 -7.79 -17.96
N TYR A 26 -4.34 -7.26 -17.39
CA TYR A 26 -4.23 -5.88 -16.92
C TYR A 26 -4.56 -4.85 -18.01
N ARG A 27 -4.31 -5.17 -19.29
CA ARG A 27 -4.58 -4.26 -20.42
C ARG A 27 -6.07 -3.97 -20.60
N ASP A 28 -6.91 -4.93 -20.24
CA ASP A 28 -8.36 -4.82 -20.31
C ASP A 28 -8.95 -4.28 -19.00
N GLY A 29 -8.12 -3.86 -18.03
CA GLY A 29 -8.56 -3.51 -16.68
C GLY A 29 -9.07 -4.71 -15.88
N LYS A 30 -8.75 -5.95 -16.31
CA LYS A 30 -9.10 -7.19 -15.62
C LYS A 30 -7.92 -7.66 -14.79
N ASN A 31 -8.18 -8.36 -13.69
CA ASN A 31 -7.17 -8.93 -12.78
C ASN A 31 -6.18 -7.93 -12.15
N GLY A 32 -6.36 -6.62 -12.29
CA GLY A 32 -5.56 -5.62 -11.60
C GLY A 32 -6.34 -5.00 -10.44
N SER A 33 -5.69 -4.82 -9.30
CA SER A 33 -6.23 -4.02 -8.21
C SER A 33 -5.16 -3.13 -7.60
N SER A 34 -5.57 -1.99 -7.06
CA SER A 34 -4.66 -1.01 -6.49
C SER A 34 -5.21 -0.37 -5.22
N ALA A 35 -4.31 0.03 -4.33
CA ALA A 35 -4.61 0.90 -3.20
C ALA A 35 -3.54 2.00 -3.07
N THR A 36 -3.96 3.23 -2.84
CA THR A 36 -3.07 4.35 -2.54
C THR A 36 -2.81 4.41 -1.04
N LEU A 37 -1.55 4.31 -0.67
CA LEU A 37 -1.02 4.55 0.66
C LEU A 37 -0.54 6.00 0.80
N ARG A 38 -0.86 6.62 1.94
CA ARG A 38 -0.42 7.97 2.30
C ARG A 38 0.14 7.98 3.71
N TRP A 39 1.39 8.41 3.84
CA TRP A 39 2.03 8.69 5.11
C TRP A 39 1.94 10.19 5.40
N ASP A 40 1.33 10.51 6.53
CA ASP A 40 1.40 11.83 7.15
C ASP A 40 2.47 11.75 8.24
N ASP A 41 3.59 12.42 8.01
CA ASP A 41 4.78 12.34 8.89
C ASP A 41 4.54 13.04 10.21
N ARG A 42 3.84 14.18 10.17
CA ARG A 42 3.50 14.94 11.37
C ARG A 42 2.54 14.17 12.27
N ALA A 43 1.56 13.49 11.68
CA ALA A 43 0.62 12.64 12.41
C ALA A 43 1.21 11.27 12.77
N GLY A 44 2.35 10.88 12.18
CA GLY A 44 2.95 9.56 12.35
C GLY A 44 2.00 8.44 11.91
N ARG A 45 1.24 8.65 10.83
CA ARG A 45 0.14 7.76 10.44
C ARG A 45 0.18 7.41 8.96
N LEU A 46 0.10 6.11 8.66
CA LEU A 46 -0.17 5.61 7.33
C LEU A 46 -1.68 5.37 7.17
N THR A 47 -2.23 5.77 6.03
CA THR A 47 -3.62 5.50 5.63
C THR A 47 -3.66 4.90 4.23
N ALA A 48 -4.71 4.13 3.95
CA ALA A 48 -5.02 3.59 2.63
C ALA A 48 -6.39 4.11 2.17
N ASP A 49 -6.59 4.27 0.86
CA ASP A 49 -7.90 4.60 0.26
C ASP A 49 -8.89 3.42 0.25
N GLY A 50 -8.45 2.22 0.66
CA GLY A 50 -9.25 1.02 0.80
C GLY A 50 -8.47 -0.16 1.35
N LYS A 51 -8.99 -1.38 1.14
CA LYS A 51 -8.21 -2.60 1.37
C LYS A 51 -7.05 -2.68 0.38
N LEU A 52 -5.94 -3.26 0.81
CA LEU A 52 -4.82 -3.56 -0.09
C LEU A 52 -5.27 -4.55 -1.18
N PRO A 53 -4.57 -4.61 -2.32
CA PRO A 53 -4.77 -5.65 -3.34
C PRO A 53 -4.78 -7.08 -2.78
N THR A 54 -4.04 -7.32 -1.69
CA THR A 54 -4.02 -8.59 -0.98
C THR A 54 -5.20 -8.81 -0.03
N GLY A 55 -6.21 -7.92 -0.03
CA GLY A 55 -7.41 -7.96 0.81
C GLY A 55 -7.21 -7.55 2.28
N GLN A 56 -5.97 -7.26 2.68
CA GLN A 56 -5.59 -6.91 4.04
C GLN A 56 -5.87 -5.43 4.34
N ASP A 57 -6.10 -5.10 5.62
CA ASP A 57 -6.07 -3.73 6.10
C ASP A 57 -4.61 -3.29 6.24
N ALA A 58 -4.24 -2.16 5.61
CA ALA A 58 -2.90 -1.61 5.69
C ALA A 58 -2.45 -1.37 7.13
N ALA A 59 -3.35 -0.89 8.01
CA ALA A 59 -3.04 -0.59 9.40
C ALA A 59 -2.52 -1.81 10.17
N SER A 60 -2.99 -3.01 9.82
CA SER A 60 -2.54 -4.26 10.46
C SER A 60 -1.10 -4.66 10.11
N LEU A 61 -0.49 -4.03 9.09
CA LEU A 61 0.83 -4.37 8.55
C LEU A 61 1.90 -3.31 8.80
N VAL A 62 1.53 -2.14 9.30
CA VAL A 62 2.44 -1.00 9.43
C VAL A 62 3.49 -1.25 10.50
N GLN A 63 4.75 -1.05 10.13
CA GLN A 63 5.89 -1.00 11.02
C GLN A 63 6.59 0.35 10.81
N VAL A 64 6.53 1.23 11.81
CA VAL A 64 7.24 2.51 11.78
C VAL A 64 8.66 2.27 12.27
N MET A 65 9.64 2.43 11.39
CA MET A 65 11.04 2.14 11.67
C MET A 65 11.69 3.31 12.42
N GLY A 66 12.63 3.00 13.33
CA GLY A 66 13.36 4.02 14.09
C GLY A 66 12.59 4.59 15.30
N ARG A 67 11.46 3.98 15.66
CA ARG A 67 10.86 4.07 16.99
C ARG A 67 11.33 2.94 17.89
#